data_AF-A0A925LVG8-F1
#
_entry.id   AF-A0A925LVG8-F1
#
_cell.length_a   1.000
_cell.length_b   1.000
_cell.length_c   1.000
_cell.angle_alpha   90.00
_cell.angle_beta   90.00
_cell.angle_gamma   90.00
#
_symmetry.space_group_name_H-M   'P 1'
#
loop_
_entity.id
_entity.type
_entity.pdbx_description
1 polymer ?
#
loop_
_entity_poly.entity_id
_entity_poly.type
_entity_poly.pdbx_seq_one_letter_code
_entity_poly.pdbx_strand_id
1 'polypeptide(L)' 'TSIKDFGAFIEIAPGKDGLCHISELSDGFVKNVSDVCKIGDTFEVKVIAVDDQNRVKLSRKAVLLASKQDAPADDDEE' A
#
# COMPACT_ATOMS: atom_id res chain seq x y z
N THR A 1 12.09 -8.08 1.54
CA THR A 1 11.17 -7.13 2.22
C THR A 1 11.70 -6.73 3.58
N SER A 2 11.86 -5.44 3.86
CA SER A 2 12.37 -4.89 5.14
C SER A 2 11.58 -3.66 5.56
N ILE A 3 11.43 -3.43 6.87
CA ILE A 3 10.66 -2.32 7.43
C ILE A 3 11.61 -1.32 8.08
N LYS A 4 11.39 -0.04 7.84
CA LYS A 4 12.09 1.09 8.46
C LYS A 4 11.10 2.05 9.11
N ASP A 5 11.60 2.96 9.94
CA ASP A 5 10.77 3.92 10.68
C ASP A 5 9.97 4.86 9.76
N PHE A 6 10.50 5.15 8.55
CA PHE A 6 9.86 6.03 7.58
C PHE A 6 9.04 5.29 6.51
N GLY A 7 9.10 3.95 6.44
CA GLY A 7 8.40 3.20 5.40
C GLY A 7 8.78 1.72 5.31
N ALA A 8 8.08 0.99 4.45
CA ALA A 8 8.28 -0.44 4.20
C ALA A 8 8.81 -0.68 2.78
N PHE A 9 9.86 -1.50 2.67
CA PHE A 9 10.40 -2.00 1.40
C PHE A 9 9.76 -3.34 1.08
N ILE A 10 8.98 -3.39 0.00
CA ILE A 10 8.19 -4.53 -0.43
C ILE A 10 8.72 -5.00 -1.78
N GLU A 11 9.13 -6.25 -1.86
CA GLU A 11 9.47 -6.85 -3.15
C GLU A 11 8.19 -7.19 -3.90
N ILE A 12 8.01 -6.63 -5.08
CA ILE A 12 6.79 -6.79 -5.90
C ILE A 12 7.02 -7.80 -7.02
N ALA A 13 8.26 -7.92 -7.48
CA ALA A 13 8.70 -8.81 -8.54
C ALA A 13 10.21 -9.06 -8.39
N PRO A 14 10.75 -10.15 -8.97
CA PRO A 14 12.19 -10.44 -8.89
C PRO A 14 13.02 -9.26 -9.45
N GLY A 15 13.81 -8.64 -8.58
CA GLY A 15 14.64 -7.47 -8.91
C GLY A 15 13.91 -6.13 -8.90
N LYS A 16 12.66 -6.06 -8.43
CA LYS A 16 11.91 -4.82 -8.24
C LYS A 16 11.48 -4.64 -6.79
N ASP A 17 12.12 -3.67 -6.16
CA ASP A 17 11.76 -3.19 -4.83
C ASP A 17 10.81 -2.00 -4.91
N GLY A 18 9.70 -2.12 -4.21
CA GLY A 18 8.77 -1.04 -3.94
C GLY A 18 9.02 -0.41 -2.58
N LEU A 19 8.88 0.90 -2.49
CA LEU A 19 8.90 1.65 -1.25
C LEU A 19 7.49 2.18 -0.97
N CYS A 20 6.94 1.79 0.17
CA CYS A 20 5.71 2.34 0.71
C CYS A 20 6.05 3.28 1.88
N HIS A 21 5.72 4.56 1.75
CA HIS A 21 6.00 5.53 2.80
C HIS A 21 5.03 5.33 3.99
N ILE A 22 5.46 5.63 5.22
CA ILE A 22 4.59 5.51 6.40
C ILE A 22 3.28 6.31 6.26
N SER A 23 3.36 7.47 5.60
CA SER A 23 2.20 8.33 5.32
C SER A 23 1.25 7.77 4.26
N GLU A 24 1.68 6.78 3.48
CA GLU A 24 0.86 6.13 2.46
C GLU A 24 0.30 4.77 2.90
N LEU A 25 0.79 4.24 4.02
CA LEU A 25 0.29 3.00 4.61
C LEU A 25 -1.10 3.16 5.24
N SER A 26 -1.43 4.35 5.73
CA SER A 26 -2.74 4.65 6.33
C SER A 26 -3.06 6.13 6.22
N ASP A 27 -4.34 6.48 6.29
CA ASP A 27 -4.81 7.88 6.33
C ASP A 27 -4.64 8.52 7.73
N GLY A 28 -4.48 7.68 8.76
CA GLY A 28 -4.33 8.11 10.14
C GLY A 28 -2.88 8.24 10.62
N PHE A 29 -2.72 8.72 11.86
CA PHE A 29 -1.41 8.81 12.50
C PHE A 29 -0.88 7.41 12.84
N VAL A 30 0.13 6.96 12.09
CA VAL A 30 0.83 5.69 12.34
C VAL A 30 2.08 5.99 13.18
N LYS A 31 2.14 5.47 14.40
CA LYS A 31 3.34 5.61 15.27
C LYS A 31 4.52 4.77 14.78
N ASN A 32 4.25 3.56 14.33
CA ASN A 32 5.28 2.61 13.90
C ASN A 32 4.78 1.86 12.67
N VAL A 33 5.63 1.73 11.66
CA VAL A 33 5.32 0.95 10.45
C VAL A 33 5.02 -0.50 10.80
N SER A 34 5.71 -1.07 11.80
CA SER A 34 5.53 -2.46 12.26
C SER A 34 4.15 -2.79 12.80
N ASP A 35 3.35 -1.78 13.17
CA ASP A 35 1.99 -1.99 13.70
C ASP A 35 1.00 -2.22 12.56
N VAL A 36 1.16 -1.48 11.46
CA VAL A 36 0.30 -1.54 10.27
C VAL A 36 0.79 -2.50 9.19
N CYS A 37 2.07 -2.86 9.24
CA CYS A 37 2.76 -3.64 8.23
C CYS A 37 3.71 -4.61 8.94
N LYS A 38 3.54 -5.91 8.72
CA LYS A 38 4.39 -6.95 9.32
C LYS A 38 5.17 -7.70 8.25
N ILE A 39 6.35 -8.19 8.61
CA ILE A 39 7.15 -9.03 7.71
C ILE A 39 6.40 -10.34 7.48
N GLY A 40 6.14 -10.66 6.21
CA GLY A 40 5.36 -11.84 5.80
C GLY A 40 3.86 -11.58 5.65
N ASP A 41 3.40 -10.37 5.94
CA ASP A 41 2.01 -9.98 5.68
C ASP A 41 1.81 -9.62 4.21
N THR A 42 0.61 -9.90 3.69
CA THR A 42 0.27 -9.69 2.27
C THR A 42 -0.90 -8.72 2.21
N PHE A 43 -0.71 -7.58 1.57
CA PHE A 43 -1.73 -6.53 1.48
C PHE A 43 -1.67 -5.87 0.11
N GLU A 44 -2.82 -5.39 -0.37
CA GLU A 44 -2.92 -4.70 -1.64
C GLU A 44 -2.39 -3.27 -1.54
N VAL A 45 -1.59 -2.91 -2.54
CA VAL A 45 -1.00 -1.59 -2.71
C VAL A 45 -1.10 -1.18 -4.16
N LYS A 46 -1.27 0.12 -4.41
CA LYS A 46 -1.30 0.69 -5.75
C LYS A 46 0.03 1.33 -6.08
N VAL A 47 0.53 1.07 -7.27
CA VAL A 47 1.70 1.77 -7.81
C VAL A 47 1.28 3.18 -8.19
N ILE A 48 1.90 4.18 -7.56
CA ILE A 48 1.61 5.59 -7.85
C ILE A 48 2.68 6.23 -8.74
N ALA A 49 3.93 5.76 -8.65
CA ALA A 49 5.04 6.28 -9.44
C ALA A 49 6.18 5.26 -9.51
N VAL A 50 7.05 5.41 -10.51
CA VAL A 50 8.28 4.64 -10.66
C VAL A 50 9.41 5.62 -10.95
N ASP A 51 10.48 5.58 -10.16
CA ASP A 51 11.68 6.40 -10.38
C ASP A 51 12.67 5.71 -11.33
N ASP A 52 13.56 6.47 -11.97
CA ASP A 52 14.62 5.99 -12.88
C ASP A 52 15.54 4.93 -12.26
N GLN A 53 15.62 4.86 -10.93
CA GLN A 53 16.37 3.82 -10.20
C GLN A 53 15.61 2.49 -10.07
N ASN A 54 14.56 2.26 -10.88
CA ASN A 54 13.65 1.11 -10.77
C ASN A 54 12.96 0.98 -9.40
N ARG A 55 12.87 2.08 -8.64
CA ARG A 55 12.16 2.11 -7.36
C ARG A 55 10.71 2.41 -7.60
N VAL A 56 9.84 1.54 -7.12
CA VAL A 56 8.39 1.68 -7.30
C VAL A 56 7.80 2.32 -6.05
N LYS A 57 7.13 3.46 -6.18
CA LYS A 57 6.39 4.09 -5.07
C LYS A 57 5.02 3.43 -4.94
N LEU A 58 4.76 2.90 -3.75
CA LEU A 58 3.56 2.14 -3.44
C LEU A 58 2.70 2.90 -2.43
N SER A 59 1.39 2.95 -2.70
CA SER A 59 0.40 3.60 -1.85
C SER A 59 -0.71 2.62 -1.47
N ARG A 60 -0.87 2.36 -0.16
CA ARG A 60 -1.98 1.57 0.37
C ARG A 60 -3.26 2.40 0.45
N LYS A 61 -3.13 3.68 0.79
CA LYS A 61 -4.24 4.64 0.81
C LYS A 61 -4.97 4.73 -0.53
N ALA A 62 -4.24 4.68 -1.65
CA ALA A 62 -4.85 4.71 -2.97
C ALA A 62 -5.74 3.48 -3.26
N VAL A 63 -5.44 2.32 -2.66
CA VAL A 63 -6.31 1.12 -2.74
C VAL A 63 -7.54 1.28 -1.86
N LEU A 64 -7.36 1.76 -0.62
CA LEU A 64 -8.48 2.00 0.31
C LEU A 64 -9.51 3.00 -0.25
N LEU A 65 -9.05 3.99 -1.02
CA LEU A 65 -9.91 4.94 -1.74
C LEU A 65 -10.62 4.28 -2.92
N ALA A 66 -9.94 3.40 -3.67
CA ALA A 66 -10.53 2.69 -4.80
C ALA A 66 -11.62 1.71 -4.37
N SER A 67 -11.40 0.93 -3.30
CA SER A 67 -12.40 -0.04 -2.79
C SER A 67 -13.68 0.60 -2.24
N LYS A 68 -13.74 1.93 -2.09
CA LYS A 68 -14.96 2.65 -1.70
C LYS A 68 -15.91 2.94 -2.88
N GLN A 69 -15.50 2.65 -4.11
CA GLN A 69 -16.30 2.90 -5.32
C GLN A 69 -16.96 1.64 -5.91
N ASP A 70 -16.60 0.45 -5.45
CA ASP A 70 -17.18 -0.83 -5.91
C ASP A 70 -18.12 -1.45 -4.86
N ALA A 71 -18.95 -0.65 -4.19
CA ALA A 71 -20.17 -1.19 -3.61
C ALA A 71 -21.17 -1.36 -4.77
N PRO A 72 -21.53 -2.60 -5.19
CA PRO A 72 -22.73 -2.75 -5.99
C PRO A 72 -23.87 -2.21 -5.13
N ALA A 73 -24.60 -1.24 -5.67
CA ALA A 73 -25.98 -1.11 -5.29
C ALA A 73 -26.63 -2.44 -5.73
N ASP A 74 -26.70 -3.40 -4.82
CA ASP A 74 -27.83 -4.34 -4.82
C ASP A 74 -29.04 -3.47 -4.47
N ASP A 75 -29.52 -2.75 -5.48
CA ASP A 75 -30.85 -2.18 -5.47
C ASP A 75 -31.77 -3.38 -5.75
N ASP A 76 -32.28 -3.91 -4.65
CA ASP A 76 -33.51 -4.67 -4.53
C ASP A 76 -34.56 -4.09 -5.51
N GLU A 77 -34.70 -4.70 -6.69
CA GLU A 77 -35.87 -4.49 -7.53
C GLU A 77 -36.91 -5.54 -7.12
N GLU A 78 -37.83 -5.15 -6.24
CA GLU A 78 -39.07 -5.90 -5.92
C GLU A 78 -40.15 -5.67 -6.98
#